data_AF-A0A967FJE9-F1
#
_entry.id   AF-A0A967FJE9-F1
#
_cell.length_a   1.000
_cell.length_b   1.000
_cell.length_c   1.000
_cell.angle_alpha   90.00
_cell.angle_beta   90.00
_cell.angle_gamma   90.00
#
_symmetry.space_group_name_H-M   'P 1'
#
loop_
_entity.id
_entity.type
_entity.pdbx_description
1 polymer ?
#
loop_
_entity_poly.entity_id
_entity_poly.type
_entity_poly.pdbx_seq_one_letter_code
_entity_poly.pdbx_strand_id
1 'polypeptide(L)' 'MMDIKVKELVAISASVSVNCHPCFKFHVNKALENGVSENEIQEAVSIGIMVRKGVADEMDKLISALIK' A
#
# COMPACT_ATOMS: atom_id res chain seq x y z
N MET A 1 21.69 3.66 4.40
CA MET A 1 20.44 3.62 5.18
C MET A 1 19.42 4.49 4.43
N MET A 2 18.16 4.07 4.36
CA MET A 2 17.13 4.79 3.60
C MET A 2 16.63 6.01 4.38
N ASP A 3 16.29 7.10 3.70
CA ASP A 3 15.66 8.27 4.31
C ASP A 3 14.33 7.88 4.99
N ILE A 4 14.02 8.48 6.14
CA ILE A 4 12.87 8.08 6.96
C ILE A 4 11.56 8.26 6.22
N LYS A 5 11.40 9.36 5.46
CA LYS A 5 10.20 9.61 4.68
C LYS A 5 10.06 8.57 3.58
N VAL A 6 11.13 8.28 2.85
CA VAL A 6 11.12 7.22 1.82
C VAL A 6 10.76 5.86 2.44
N LYS A 7 11.32 5.54 3.60
CA LYS A 7 11.06 4.29 4.33
C LYS A 7 9.59 4.14 4.70
N GLU A 8 9.00 5.16 5.32
CA GLU A 8 7.61 5.05 5.78
C GLU A 8 6.63 5.06 4.60
N LEU A 9 6.86 5.85 3.53
CA LEU A 9 6.01 5.82 2.33
C LEU A 9 6.01 4.45 1.63
N VAL A 10 7.18 3.82 1.51
CA VAL A 10 7.30 2.46 0.95
C VAL A 10 6.56 1.45 1.84
N ALA A 11 6.74 1.55 3.17
CA ALA A 11 6.08 0.65 4.12
C ALA A 11 4.55 0.81 4.13
N ILE A 12 4.04 2.03 3.98
CA ILE A 12 2.61 2.34 3.82
C ILE A 12 2.06 1.65 2.57
N SER A 13 2.70 1.86 1.39
CA SER A 13 2.26 1.24 0.13
C SER A 13 2.28 -0.29 0.21
N ALA A 14 3.34 -0.87 0.77
CA ALA A 14 3.44 -2.31 0.98
C ALA A 14 2.34 -2.84 1.90
N SER A 15 2.05 -2.14 3.00
CA SER A 15 1.00 -2.52 3.96
C SER A 15 -0.39 -2.53 3.30
N VAL A 16 -0.69 -1.55 2.46
CA VAL A 16 -1.95 -1.48 1.69
C VAL A 16 -2.03 -2.62 0.68
N SER A 17 -0.93 -2.91 -0.03
CA SER A 17 -0.85 -3.94 -1.07
C SER A 17 -1.22 -5.32 -0.55
N VAL A 18 -0.89 -5.62 0.71
CA VAL A 18 -1.13 -6.93 1.36
C VAL A 18 -2.22 -6.91 2.43
N ASN A 19 -2.98 -5.80 2.55
CA ASN A 19 -4.01 -5.60 3.58
C ASN A 19 -3.52 -5.78 5.03
N CYS A 20 -2.26 -5.42 5.35
CA CYS A 20 -1.77 -5.44 6.73
C CYS A 20 -2.25 -4.20 7.51
N HIS A 21 -3.42 -4.31 8.14
CA HIS A 21 -4.01 -3.25 8.97
C HIS A 21 -3.10 -2.74 10.11
N PRO A 22 -2.47 -3.58 10.96
CA PRO A 22 -1.61 -3.09 12.03
C PRO A 22 -0.35 -2.40 11.48
N CYS A 23 0.24 -2.93 10.40
CA CYS A 23 1.39 -2.32 9.73
C CYS A 23 1.03 -0.94 9.19
N PHE A 24 -0.10 -0.83 8.48
CA PHE A 24 -0.57 0.43 7.91
C PHE A 24 -0.75 1.50 8.99
N LYS A 25 -1.44 1.17 10.09
CA LYS A 25 -1.65 2.11 11.20
C LYS A 25 -0.33 2.57 11.83
N PHE A 26 0.61 1.64 12.03
CA PHE A 26 1.93 1.96 12.59
C PHE A 26 2.71 2.91 11.67
N HIS A 27 2.84 2.57 10.38
CA HIS A 27 3.65 3.33 9.44
C HIS A 27 3.05 4.69 9.07
N VAL A 28 1.71 4.82 9.03
CA VAL A 28 1.05 6.12 8.86
C VAL A 28 1.35 7.04 10.04
N ASN A 29 1.19 6.56 11.28
CA ASN A 29 1.52 7.36 12.46
C ASN A 29 2.99 7.77 12.45
N LYS A 30 3.89 6.84 12.09
CA LYS A 30 5.33 7.12 12.00
C LYS A 30 5.67 8.16 10.93
N ALA A 31 5.03 8.10 9.77
CA ALA A 31 5.20 9.07 8.70
C ALA A 31 4.76 10.48 9.16
N LEU A 32 3.58 10.58 9.77
CA LEU A 32 3.05 11.83 10.30
C LEU A 32 3.95 12.44 11.40
N GLU A 33 4.45 11.62 12.32
CA GLU A 33 5.43 12.04 13.35
C GLU A 33 6.71 12.64 12.73
N ASN A 34 7.10 12.22 11.53
CA ASN A 34 8.28 12.68 10.81
C ASN A 34 7.97 13.80 9.80
N GLY A 35 6.78 14.39 9.86
CA GLY A 35 6.40 15.53 9.03
C GLY A 35 6.12 15.19 7.56
N VAL A 36 5.89 13.91 7.24
CA VAL A 36 5.41 13.51 5.91
C VAL A 36 3.98 14.04 5.75
N SER A 37 3.70 14.68 4.62
CA SER A 37 2.39 15.28 4.38
C SER A 37 1.31 14.21 4.11
N GLU A 38 0.06 14.52 4.45
CA GLU A 38 -1.07 13.64 4.15
C GLU A 38 -1.20 13.36 2.65
N ASN A 39 -0.87 14.34 1.79
CA ASN A 39 -0.89 14.16 0.33
C ASN A 39 0.09 13.06 -0.12
N GLU A 40 1.31 13.06 0.41
CA GLU A 40 2.31 12.03 0.08
C GLU A 40 1.90 10.65 0.60
N ILE A 41 1.27 10.60 1.77
CA ILE A 41 0.68 9.35 2.30
C ILE A 41 -0.45 8.87 1.39
N GLN A 42 -1.33 9.76 0.92
CA GLN A 42 -2.42 9.42 -0.01
C GLN A 42 -1.88 8.92 -1.37
N GLU A 43 -0.79 9.48 -1.86
CA GLU A 43 -0.11 8.97 -3.06
C GLU A 43 0.42 7.55 -2.83
N ALA A 44 1.11 7.30 -1.71
CA ALA A 44 1.59 5.96 -1.36
C ALA A 44 0.45 4.95 -1.20
N VAL A 45 -0.67 5.36 -0.59
CA VAL A 45 -1.90 4.55 -0.50
C VAL A 45 -2.44 4.22 -1.89
N SER A 46 -2.52 5.21 -2.77
CA SER A 46 -3.02 5.04 -4.15
C SER A 46 -2.19 4.02 -4.93
N ILE A 47 -0.86 4.05 -4.77
CA ILE A 47 0.05 3.06 -5.34
C ILE A 47 -0.24 1.66 -4.76
N GLY A 48 -0.38 1.53 -3.44
CA GLY A 48 -0.68 0.25 -2.81
C GLY A 48 -2.02 -0.36 -3.26
N ILE A 49 -3.05 0.49 -3.46
CA ILE A 49 -4.34 0.06 -4.00
C ILE A 49 -4.19 -0.45 -5.44
N MET A 50 -3.44 0.27 -6.28
CA MET A 50 -3.17 -0.13 -7.66
C MET A 50 -2.47 -1.49 -7.73
N VAL A 51 -1.43 -1.72 -6.92
CA VAL A 51 -0.72 -3.00 -6.86
C VAL A 51 -1.65 -4.13 -6.40
N ARG A 52 -2.43 -3.88 -5.34
CA ARG A 52 -3.42 -4.84 -4.84
C ARG A 52 -4.45 -5.21 -5.91
N LYS A 53 -4.92 -4.22 -6.67
CA LYS A 53 -5.88 -4.44 -7.77
C LYS A 53 -5.29 -5.35 -8.84
N GLY A 54 -4.03 -5.15 -9.23
CA GLY A 54 -3.39 -6.02 -10.24
C GLY A 54 -3.43 -7.50 -9.85
N VAL A 55 -3.21 -7.83 -8.57
CA VAL A 55 -3.30 -9.21 -8.08
C VAL A 55 -4.74 -9.75 -8.11
N ALA A 56 -5.72 -8.91 -7.75
CA ALA A 56 -7.13 -9.28 -7.81
C ALA A 56 -7.60 -9.52 -9.26
N ASP A 57 -7.23 -8.63 -10.19
CA ASP A 57 -7.61 -8.72 -11.60
C ASP A 57 -7.08 -10.02 -12.25
N GLU A 58 -5.86 -10.46 -11.90
CA GLU A 58 -5.33 -11.75 -12.38
C GLU A 58 -6.11 -12.95 -11.82
N MET A 59 -6.55 -12.87 -10.56
CA MET A 59 -7.40 -13.90 -9.98
C MET A 59 -8.77 -13.95 -10.67
N ASP A 60 -9.38 -12.79 -10.96
CA ASP A 60 -10.66 -12.70 -11.66
C ASP A 60 -10.59 -13.28 -13.08
N LYS A 61 -9.48 -13.05 -13.79
CA LYS A 61 -9.21 -13.69 -15.09
C LYS A 61 -9.14 -15.20 -14.96
N LEU A 62 -8.43 -15.71 -13.95
CA LEU A 62 -8.32 -17.14 -13.71
C LEU A 62 -9.70 -17.76 -13.40
N ILE A 63 -10.47 -17.14 -12.51
CA ILE A 63 -11.82 -17.59 -12.17
C ILE A 63 -12.68 -17.66 -13.43
N SER A 64 -12.69 -16.59 -14.24
CA SER A 64 -13.46 -16.53 -15.49
C SER A 64 -13.02 -17.58 -16.53
N ALA A 65 -11.75 -17.98 -16.50
CA ALA A 65 -11.23 -19.03 -17.37
C ALA A 65 -11.62 -20.44 -16.91
N LEU A 66 -11.83 -20.64 -15.61
CA LEU A 66 -12.10 -21.97 -15.02
C LEU A 66 -13.58 -22.24 -14.76
N ILE A 67 -14.39 -21.21 -14.50
CA ILE A 67 -15.81 -21.33 -14.13
C ILE A 67 -16.62 -20.38 -15.03
N LYS A 68 -17.53 -20.92 -15.83
CA LYS A 68 -18.48 -20.17 -16.67
C LYS A 68 -19.78 -19.87 -15.94
#